data_AF-A0A847YD73-F1
#
_entry.id   AF-A0A847YD73-F1
#
_cell.length_a   1.000
_cell.length_b   1.000
_cell.length_c   1.000
_cell.angle_alpha   90.00
_cell.angle_beta   90.00
_cell.angle_gamma   90.00
#
_symmetry.space_group_name_H-M   'P 1'
#
loop_
_entity.id
_entity.type
_entity.pdbx_description
1 polymer ?
#
loop_
_entity_poly.entity_id
_entity_poly.type
_entity_poly.pdbx_seq_one_letter_code
_entity_poly.pdbx_strand_id
1 'polypeptide(L)'
;IDLGGSDRYQGTQPGIQGGAVVGGSILVDVGGDDVYSARDIAQGSALVGVGMLVDSAGNDRYVGFRRVQGQALGGVGLLIDREGKDDYRAALWGQGFAGPWGFAAVADAAGDDHYYVGGQFYDSYPETPGYDGWGQGVGAGVRGVTNGGIGVLLEGAGDDEYEFDYFAHGGGYWLGMGFARDFGGNDQRLAATRSAYNGSARSQQRFQRFGNGWGCHYAVGFLIDDSGDDSYDGTIMGIGFGWDLSAGFLLELGGNDQYLATVGGVQGQGAQASLGILYDFAGEDFYKGTSQGYASGSITYHPYPTCGGNFSFVIDYGGTDQYGCRARNNSVSRRGSFGGFIVDRPKKEELEAMQASVEKGAGGGIPASR
;
A
#
# COMPACT_ATOMS: atom_id res chain seq x y z
N ILE A 1 25.30 14.96 -10.08
CA ILE A 1 26.43 14.88 -9.15
C ILE A 1 26.68 16.29 -8.69
N ASP A 2 25.91 16.69 -7.69
CA ASP A 2 26.46 17.59 -6.70
C ASP A 2 27.28 16.78 -5.68
N LEU A 3 28.00 17.46 -4.81
CA LEU A 3 28.85 16.87 -3.77
C LEU A 3 28.45 17.32 -2.36
N GLY A 4 27.32 18.03 -2.25
CA GLY A 4 26.67 18.40 -1.00
C GLY A 4 26.54 19.90 -0.80
N GLY A 5 25.45 20.27 -0.13
CA GLY A 5 24.95 21.64 -0.02
C GLY A 5 23.57 21.65 0.64
N SER A 6 22.85 22.76 0.53
CA SER A 6 21.41 22.78 0.80
C SER A 6 20.81 23.55 -0.36
N ASP A 7 20.45 22.78 -1.36
CA ASP A 7 20.32 23.18 -2.74
C ASP A 7 18.87 23.14 -3.22
N ARG A 8 18.67 23.76 -4.38
CA ARG A 8 17.32 24.07 -4.86
C ARG A 8 17.17 23.75 -6.34
N TYR A 9 16.99 22.48 -6.60
CA TYR A 9 16.68 21.95 -7.91
C TYR A 9 15.30 22.41 -8.39
N GLN A 10 15.26 23.33 -9.36
CA GLN A 10 13.99 23.84 -9.91
C GLN A 10 13.94 23.88 -11.43
N GLY A 11 12.82 23.40 -11.99
CA GLY A 11 12.54 23.56 -13.42
C GLY A 11 11.10 23.25 -13.80
N THR A 12 10.69 23.76 -14.95
CA THR A 12 9.33 23.60 -15.52
C THR A 12 9.31 22.76 -16.79
N GLN A 13 10.48 22.44 -17.35
CA GLN A 13 10.64 21.56 -18.51
C GLN A 13 10.69 20.08 -18.07
N PRO A 14 10.21 19.14 -18.89
CA PRO A 14 10.38 17.72 -18.64
C PRO A 14 11.81 17.25 -18.91
N GLY A 15 12.21 16.14 -18.28
CA GLY A 15 13.55 15.55 -18.44
C GLY A 15 14.61 16.22 -17.56
N ILE A 16 14.26 16.58 -16.33
CA ILE A 16 15.14 17.26 -15.35
C ILE A 16 15.20 16.48 -14.04
N GLN A 17 16.16 16.77 -13.15
CA GLN A 17 16.27 16.12 -11.82
C GLN A 17 16.33 14.59 -11.94
N GLY A 18 17.25 14.08 -12.76
CA GLY A 18 17.31 12.65 -13.08
C GLY A 18 16.20 12.13 -13.98
N GLY A 19 15.21 12.96 -14.34
CA GLY A 19 14.13 12.57 -15.24
C GLY A 19 14.57 12.47 -16.71
N ALA A 20 13.94 11.58 -17.49
CA ALA A 20 14.28 11.32 -18.89
C ALA A 20 13.07 11.33 -19.84
N VAL A 21 13.27 11.85 -21.06
CA VAL A 21 12.33 11.75 -22.19
C VAL A 21 13.11 11.19 -23.38
N VAL A 22 13.13 9.86 -23.51
CA VAL A 22 14.08 9.10 -24.34
C VAL A 22 15.53 9.24 -23.82
N GLY A 23 16.31 8.15 -23.91
CA GLY A 23 17.73 8.14 -23.53
C GLY A 23 17.95 7.82 -22.05
N GLY A 24 18.87 8.52 -21.41
CA GLY A 24 19.27 8.31 -20.01
C GLY A 24 19.57 9.61 -19.29
N SER A 25 19.11 9.76 -18.06
CA SER A 25 19.34 10.91 -17.18
C SER A 25 19.59 10.42 -15.76
N ILE A 26 20.64 10.95 -15.12
CA ILE A 26 21.00 10.60 -13.75
C ILE A 26 21.33 11.88 -13.00
N LEU A 27 20.60 12.13 -11.91
CA LEU A 27 21.03 13.04 -10.85
C LEU A 27 21.52 12.19 -9.67
N VAL A 28 22.57 12.69 -9.02
CA VAL A 28 23.10 12.18 -7.76
C VAL A 28 23.40 13.43 -6.95
N ASP A 29 22.83 13.52 -5.77
CA ASP A 29 23.34 14.35 -4.69
C ASP A 29 24.04 13.47 -3.64
N VAL A 30 24.90 14.11 -2.86
CA VAL A 30 25.68 13.51 -1.77
C VAL A 30 25.27 14.09 -0.41
N GLY A 31 24.55 15.21 -0.39
CA GLY A 31 23.61 15.51 0.69
C GLY A 31 23.67 16.88 1.36
N GLY A 32 22.70 17.05 2.25
CA GLY A 32 22.28 18.25 2.98
C GLY A 32 20.89 18.69 2.51
N ASP A 33 20.17 19.48 3.34
CA ASP A 33 18.71 19.64 3.20
C ASP A 33 18.27 20.30 1.86
N ASP A 34 17.66 19.51 0.98
CA ASP A 34 17.45 19.84 -0.44
C ASP A 34 15.98 20.04 -0.83
N VAL A 35 15.75 20.85 -1.88
CA VAL A 35 14.39 21.09 -2.44
C VAL A 35 14.32 20.79 -3.93
N TYR A 36 13.81 19.60 -4.24
CA TYR A 36 13.46 19.14 -5.58
C TYR A 36 12.06 19.63 -5.96
N SER A 37 11.96 20.63 -6.85
CA SER A 37 10.66 21.15 -7.30
C SER A 37 10.52 21.12 -8.82
N ALA A 38 9.55 20.36 -9.32
CA ALA A 38 9.30 20.19 -10.75
C ALA A 38 7.81 20.03 -11.08
N ARG A 39 7.47 20.11 -12.37
CA ARG A 39 6.09 19.96 -12.85
C ARG A 39 5.79 18.58 -13.45
N ASP A 40 6.68 18.07 -14.30
CA ASP A 40 6.35 16.94 -15.17
C ASP A 40 7.63 16.22 -15.59
N ILE A 41 7.66 14.89 -15.55
CA ILE A 41 8.79 14.03 -15.96
C ILE A 41 10.12 14.46 -15.32
N ALA A 42 10.17 14.35 -14.00
CA ALA A 42 11.32 14.74 -13.18
C ALA A 42 11.51 13.80 -11.98
N GLN A 43 12.50 14.06 -11.12
CA GLN A 43 12.75 13.29 -9.89
C GLN A 43 12.86 11.79 -10.18
N GLY A 44 13.77 11.43 -11.10
CA GLY A 44 13.99 10.03 -11.52
C GLY A 44 12.95 9.44 -12.49
N SER A 45 11.89 10.15 -12.86
CA SER A 45 10.84 9.69 -13.80
C SER A 45 11.33 9.45 -15.24
N ALA A 46 10.71 8.52 -15.98
CA ALA A 46 11.08 8.23 -17.37
C ALA A 46 9.89 8.06 -18.33
N LEU A 47 9.87 8.84 -19.42
CA LEU A 47 9.01 8.60 -20.58
C LEU A 47 9.85 8.00 -21.72
N VAL A 48 9.95 6.67 -21.72
CA VAL A 48 10.92 5.86 -22.50
C VAL A 48 12.37 6.18 -22.13
N GLY A 49 13.19 5.15 -21.89
CA GLY A 49 14.60 5.31 -21.48
C GLY A 49 14.83 5.04 -19.99
N VAL A 50 15.82 5.70 -19.39
CA VAL A 50 16.21 5.53 -17.98
C VAL A 50 16.28 6.87 -17.27
N GLY A 51 15.47 7.05 -16.23
CA GLY A 51 15.59 8.14 -15.26
C GLY A 51 16.12 7.60 -13.93
N MET A 52 16.94 8.39 -13.25
CA MET A 52 17.45 8.07 -11.91
C MET A 52 17.75 9.36 -11.15
N LEU A 53 17.16 9.51 -9.96
CA LEU A 53 17.62 10.41 -8.92
C LEU A 53 18.14 9.55 -7.77
N VAL A 54 19.30 9.91 -7.24
CA VAL A 54 19.84 9.37 -5.99
C VAL A 54 20.12 10.56 -5.09
N ASP A 55 19.48 10.64 -3.94
CA ASP A 55 20.03 11.40 -2.81
C ASP A 55 20.74 10.43 -1.85
N SER A 56 21.53 10.99 -0.94
CA SER A 56 22.39 10.21 -0.05
C SER A 56 22.29 10.61 1.42
N ALA A 57 21.82 11.81 1.76
CA ALA A 57 21.57 12.26 3.13
C ALA A 57 20.94 13.66 3.13
N GLY A 58 19.85 13.89 3.85
CA GLY A 58 19.21 15.21 3.87
C GLY A 58 18.01 15.30 4.80
N ASN A 59 17.20 16.34 4.62
CA ASN A 59 15.81 16.40 5.11
C ASN A 59 15.05 17.08 3.97
N ASP A 60 14.67 16.27 2.99
CA ASP A 60 14.57 16.67 1.60
C ASP A 60 13.12 16.77 1.15
N ARG A 61 12.90 17.62 0.14
CA ARG A 61 11.55 18.00 -0.28
C ARG A 61 11.28 17.71 -1.74
N TYR A 62 10.66 16.56 -2.00
CA TYR A 62 10.28 16.11 -3.34
C TYR A 62 8.90 16.61 -3.78
N VAL A 63 8.83 17.82 -4.32
CA VAL A 63 7.55 18.43 -4.78
C VAL A 63 7.40 18.35 -6.30
N GLY A 64 6.54 17.44 -6.76
CA GLY A 64 6.25 17.22 -8.17
C GLY A 64 4.75 17.28 -8.48
N PHE A 65 4.35 17.85 -9.63
CA PHE A 65 2.93 17.86 -10.00
C PHE A 65 2.45 16.51 -10.56
N ARG A 66 3.08 15.97 -11.60
CA ARG A 66 2.75 14.61 -12.10
C ARG A 66 3.90 13.95 -12.86
N ARG A 67 3.91 12.62 -13.00
CA ARG A 67 5.02 11.86 -13.63
C ARG A 67 6.35 12.24 -12.99
N VAL A 68 6.43 11.98 -11.70
CA VAL A 68 7.52 12.39 -10.80
C VAL A 68 7.85 11.25 -9.85
N GLN A 69 8.83 11.41 -8.96
CA GLN A 69 9.17 10.41 -7.91
C GLN A 69 9.27 9.00 -8.50
N GLY A 70 10.27 8.87 -9.38
CA GLY A 70 10.70 7.63 -10.01
C GLY A 70 9.94 7.17 -11.25
N GLN A 71 8.82 7.75 -11.70
CA GLN A 71 7.84 6.91 -12.42
C GLN A 71 7.44 7.11 -13.89
N ALA A 72 7.08 5.99 -14.52
CA ALA A 72 7.60 5.60 -15.82
C ALA A 72 6.61 4.81 -16.70
N LEU A 73 6.86 4.84 -18.01
CA LEU A 73 5.99 4.23 -19.03
C LEU A 73 6.85 3.81 -20.23
N GLY A 74 7.24 2.53 -20.30
CA GLY A 74 8.17 2.00 -21.31
C GLY A 74 9.65 2.32 -21.06
N GLY A 75 10.03 2.52 -19.81
CA GLY A 75 11.40 2.78 -19.39
C GLY A 75 11.65 2.30 -17.96
N VAL A 76 12.83 2.62 -17.45
CA VAL A 76 13.19 2.50 -16.03
C VAL A 76 13.18 3.89 -15.43
N GLY A 77 12.55 4.05 -14.28
CA GLY A 77 12.68 5.25 -13.46
C GLY A 77 12.97 4.88 -12.01
N LEU A 78 13.78 5.69 -11.33
CA LEU A 78 14.28 5.38 -10.00
C LEU A 78 14.41 6.68 -9.20
N LEU A 79 13.79 6.74 -8.03
CA LEU A 79 14.21 7.63 -6.95
C LEU A 79 14.77 6.75 -5.85
N ILE A 80 15.97 7.06 -5.38
CA ILE A 80 16.61 6.39 -4.26
C ILE A 80 17.00 7.47 -3.28
N ASP A 81 16.44 7.45 -2.09
CA ASP A 81 16.96 8.17 -0.93
C ASP A 81 17.62 7.18 0.05
N ARG A 82 18.18 7.68 1.15
CA ARG A 82 19.00 6.87 2.07
C ARG A 82 18.92 7.23 3.54
N GLU A 83 18.84 8.52 3.86
CA GLU A 83 18.97 9.02 5.24
C GLU A 83 18.28 10.38 5.32
N GLY A 84 17.09 10.47 5.93
CA GLY A 84 16.46 11.76 6.07
C GLY A 84 15.21 11.85 6.95
N LYS A 85 14.35 12.78 6.57
CA LYS A 85 12.97 12.96 7.07
C LYS A 85 12.24 13.73 5.98
N ASP A 86 11.65 12.99 5.06
CA ASP A 86 11.52 13.46 3.68
C ASP A 86 10.07 13.66 3.26
N ASP A 87 9.85 14.71 2.46
CA ASP A 87 8.54 15.33 2.23
C ASP A 87 8.12 15.06 0.76
N TYR A 88 7.64 13.84 0.49
CA TYR A 88 7.27 13.34 -0.83
C TYR A 88 5.87 13.80 -1.26
N ARG A 89 5.79 14.67 -2.29
CA ARG A 89 4.50 15.23 -2.76
C ARG A 89 4.29 15.10 -4.26
N ALA A 90 3.25 14.36 -4.64
CA ALA A 90 2.76 14.20 -6.01
C ALA A 90 1.26 14.52 -6.13
N ALA A 91 0.79 15.00 -7.29
CA ALA A 91 -0.66 15.15 -7.56
C ALA A 91 -1.26 13.99 -8.37
N LEU A 92 -0.46 13.34 -9.21
CA LEU A 92 -0.86 12.19 -10.04
C LEU A 92 0.37 11.46 -10.61
N TRP A 93 0.38 10.12 -10.71
CA TRP A 93 1.46 9.36 -11.38
C TRP A 93 2.84 9.64 -10.77
N GLY A 94 3.07 9.16 -9.56
CA GLY A 94 4.39 9.26 -8.91
C GLY A 94 4.63 8.16 -7.89
N GLN A 95 5.68 8.27 -7.10
CA GLN A 95 5.96 7.43 -5.93
C GLN A 95 5.87 5.92 -6.23
N GLY A 96 6.36 5.44 -7.37
CA GLY A 96 6.19 4.01 -7.74
C GLY A 96 5.02 3.63 -8.69
N PHE A 97 4.33 4.56 -9.37
CA PHE A 97 3.43 4.32 -10.54
C PHE A 97 4.01 3.69 -11.87
N ALA A 98 4.18 2.37 -11.94
CA ALA A 98 4.42 1.49 -13.12
C ALA A 98 3.40 1.50 -14.29
N GLY A 99 3.46 2.46 -15.22
CA GLY A 99 2.70 2.38 -16.49
C GLY A 99 3.21 1.33 -17.50
N PRO A 100 2.51 1.06 -18.62
CA PRO A 100 2.83 -0.01 -19.59
C PRO A 100 4.30 -0.13 -19.99
N TRP A 101 4.85 -1.35 -19.99
CA TRP A 101 6.27 -1.64 -20.27
C TRP A 101 7.28 -0.92 -19.36
N GLY A 102 6.82 -0.22 -18.33
CA GLY A 102 7.66 0.43 -17.33
C GLY A 102 8.03 -0.53 -16.19
N PHE A 103 9.24 -0.37 -15.67
CA PHE A 103 9.57 -0.72 -14.30
C PHE A 103 9.97 0.56 -13.61
N ALA A 104 9.58 0.77 -12.35
CA ALA A 104 10.21 1.83 -11.58
C ALA A 104 9.94 1.71 -10.09
N ALA A 105 10.85 2.32 -9.32
CA ALA A 105 10.88 2.29 -7.87
C ALA A 105 11.03 3.69 -7.29
N VAL A 106 10.39 3.91 -6.15
CA VAL A 106 10.98 4.72 -5.09
C VAL A 106 11.54 3.75 -4.05
N ALA A 107 12.74 4.04 -3.55
CA ALA A 107 13.35 3.33 -2.44
C ALA A 107 13.90 4.37 -1.46
N ASP A 108 13.23 4.54 -0.33
CA ASP A 108 13.81 5.15 0.85
C ASP A 108 14.45 4.07 1.74
N ALA A 109 15.27 4.47 2.70
CA ALA A 109 15.99 3.54 3.56
C ALA A 109 16.01 3.92 5.05
N ALA A 110 15.70 5.17 5.43
CA ALA A 110 15.51 5.59 6.82
C ALA A 110 15.02 7.04 6.92
N GLY A 111 13.89 7.26 7.56
CA GLY A 111 13.33 8.57 7.87
C GLY A 111 11.96 8.46 8.54
N ASP A 112 11.49 9.54 9.18
CA ASP A 112 10.09 9.65 9.62
C ASP A 112 9.29 10.36 8.48
N ASP A 113 9.01 9.68 7.38
CA ASP A 113 8.70 10.32 6.10
C ASP A 113 7.23 10.67 5.89
N HIS A 114 6.96 11.54 4.90
CA HIS A 114 5.61 11.90 4.47
C HIS A 114 5.37 11.64 2.99
N TYR A 115 4.58 10.61 2.69
CA TYR A 115 4.20 10.23 1.33
C TYR A 115 2.80 10.72 0.95
N TYR A 116 2.72 11.81 0.19
CA TYR A 116 1.47 12.41 -0.30
C TYR A 116 1.26 12.19 -1.80
N VAL A 117 0.19 11.49 -2.21
CA VAL A 117 -0.25 11.42 -3.62
C VAL A 117 -1.77 11.64 -3.82
N GLY A 118 -2.12 12.73 -4.51
CA GLY A 118 -3.51 13.01 -4.93
C GLY A 118 -3.95 14.46 -4.73
N GLY A 119 -5.16 14.66 -4.20
CA GLY A 119 -5.67 15.97 -3.78
C GLY A 119 -5.92 17.02 -4.86
N GLN A 120 -5.84 16.67 -6.16
CA GLN A 120 -5.87 17.65 -7.26
C GLN A 120 -6.88 17.34 -8.37
N PHE A 121 -6.91 16.11 -8.86
CA PHE A 121 -7.74 15.69 -9.99
C PHE A 121 -8.91 14.89 -9.44
N TYR A 122 -10.16 15.27 -9.72
CA TYR A 122 -11.31 14.49 -9.27
C TYR A 122 -11.24 13.06 -9.81
N ASP A 123 -11.70 12.10 -9.02
CA ASP A 123 -11.66 10.70 -9.40
C ASP A 123 -12.56 10.38 -10.59
N SER A 124 -12.30 9.25 -11.23
CA SER A 124 -12.95 8.83 -12.46
C SER A 124 -14.29 8.10 -12.28
N TYR A 125 -14.82 7.97 -11.05
CA TYR A 125 -16.05 7.23 -10.74
C TYR A 125 -17.20 8.16 -10.33
N PRO A 126 -18.21 8.40 -11.20
CA PRO A 126 -19.33 9.29 -10.88
C PRO A 126 -20.17 8.87 -9.66
N GLU A 127 -20.07 7.62 -9.22
CA GLU A 127 -20.78 7.08 -8.06
C GLU A 127 -20.11 7.34 -6.70
N THR A 128 -18.88 7.87 -6.68
CA THR A 128 -18.12 8.15 -5.44
C THR A 128 -17.49 9.54 -5.46
N PRO A 129 -17.25 10.17 -4.30
CA PRO A 129 -16.42 11.36 -4.21
C PRO A 129 -14.94 10.98 -4.05
N GLY A 130 -14.04 11.89 -4.43
CA GLY A 130 -12.61 11.71 -4.19
C GLY A 130 -11.72 12.47 -5.17
N TYR A 131 -10.44 12.12 -5.15
CA TYR A 131 -9.46 12.49 -6.16
C TYR A 131 -8.79 11.22 -6.71
N ASP A 132 -8.20 11.30 -7.90
CA ASP A 132 -7.27 10.29 -8.42
C ASP A 132 -5.86 10.57 -7.87
N GLY A 133 -5.14 9.50 -7.49
CA GLY A 133 -3.76 9.53 -7.02
C GLY A 133 -2.80 8.80 -7.96
N TRP A 134 -2.96 7.48 -8.12
CA TRP A 134 -2.09 6.65 -8.97
C TRP A 134 -0.60 6.77 -8.60
N GLY A 135 -0.22 6.17 -7.47
CA GLY A 135 1.15 6.20 -6.96
C GLY A 135 1.37 5.22 -5.80
N GLN A 136 2.48 5.37 -5.07
CA GLN A 136 2.90 4.47 -3.97
C GLN A 136 2.94 3.01 -4.44
N GLY A 137 3.90 2.69 -5.30
CA GLY A 137 4.14 1.30 -5.77
C GLY A 137 3.04 0.70 -6.64
N VAL A 138 2.35 1.48 -7.50
CA VAL A 138 1.24 0.99 -8.32
C VAL A 138 1.63 0.61 -9.74
N GLY A 139 1.36 -0.62 -10.18
CA GLY A 139 1.53 -1.04 -11.58
C GLY A 139 0.21 -1.01 -12.37
N ALA A 140 0.14 -0.23 -13.45
CA ALA A 140 -1.09 0.02 -14.19
C ALA A 140 -0.94 -0.17 -15.70
N GLY A 141 -1.87 -0.89 -16.33
CA GLY A 141 -2.04 -0.94 -17.79
C GLY A 141 -3.11 0.01 -18.32
N VAL A 142 -3.07 0.30 -19.62
CA VAL A 142 -4.13 1.07 -20.28
C VAL A 142 -5.23 0.11 -20.70
N ARG A 143 -6.38 0.21 -20.02
CA ARG A 143 -7.50 -0.75 -20.16
C ARG A 143 -7.96 -0.91 -21.62
N GLY A 144 -7.94 -2.16 -22.09
CA GLY A 144 -8.28 -2.54 -23.47
C GLY A 144 -7.21 -2.23 -24.52
N VAL A 145 -6.04 -1.70 -24.14
CA VAL A 145 -4.99 -1.26 -25.08
C VAL A 145 -3.67 -2.00 -24.87
N THR A 146 -3.13 -2.02 -23.64
CA THR A 146 -1.82 -2.65 -23.35
C THR A 146 -1.67 -2.97 -21.87
N ASN A 147 -0.87 -4.00 -21.57
CA ASN A 147 -0.62 -4.50 -20.22
C ASN A 147 0.15 -3.46 -19.38
N GLY A 148 0.10 -3.60 -18.05
CA GLY A 148 0.74 -2.68 -17.13
C GLY A 148 2.24 -2.86 -16.98
N GLY A 149 2.84 -1.93 -16.25
CA GLY A 149 4.21 -2.04 -15.75
C GLY A 149 4.27 -2.69 -14.37
N ILE A 150 5.47 -2.62 -13.78
CA ILE A 150 5.75 -3.00 -12.40
C ILE A 150 6.05 -1.73 -11.63
N GLY A 151 5.18 -1.40 -10.68
CA GLY A 151 5.35 -0.28 -9.76
C GLY A 151 5.90 -0.76 -8.43
N VAL A 152 6.92 -0.07 -7.90
CA VAL A 152 7.56 -0.40 -6.62
C VAL A 152 7.64 0.84 -5.73
N LEU A 153 7.29 0.68 -4.46
CA LEU A 153 7.71 1.52 -3.34
C LEU A 153 8.44 0.60 -2.35
N LEU A 154 9.61 1.01 -1.90
CA LEU A 154 10.32 0.44 -0.76
C LEU A 154 10.54 1.60 0.22
N GLU A 155 10.16 1.39 1.48
CA GLU A 155 10.48 2.26 2.60
C GLU A 155 11.28 1.41 3.61
N GLY A 156 12.29 2.02 4.24
CA GLY A 156 13.19 1.43 5.22
C GLY A 156 12.72 1.45 6.68
N ALA A 157 12.82 2.59 7.36
CA ALA A 157 12.70 2.62 8.82
C ALA A 157 12.50 4.02 9.42
N GLY A 158 11.37 4.19 10.11
CA GLY A 158 11.01 5.33 10.96
C GLY A 158 9.52 5.33 11.25
N ASP A 159 8.95 6.41 11.81
CA ASP A 159 7.50 6.51 12.06
C ASP A 159 6.81 7.31 10.93
N ASP A 160 6.17 6.62 9.98
CA ASP A 160 5.79 7.16 8.67
C ASP A 160 4.32 7.60 8.50
N GLU A 161 4.07 8.57 7.61
CA GLU A 161 2.70 8.98 7.20
C GLU A 161 2.46 8.83 5.68
N TYR A 162 1.59 7.87 5.30
CA TYR A 162 1.15 7.66 3.93
C TYR A 162 -0.25 8.25 3.66
N GLU A 163 -0.30 9.37 2.93
CA GLU A 163 -1.53 10.01 2.45
C GLU A 163 -1.78 9.78 0.96
N PHE A 164 -2.89 9.12 0.61
CA PHE A 164 -3.19 8.82 -0.79
C PHE A 164 -4.68 8.80 -1.13
N ASP A 165 -5.06 9.44 -2.23
CA ASP A 165 -6.40 9.27 -2.82
C ASP A 165 -6.49 7.98 -3.68
N TYR A 166 -7.29 7.95 -4.75
CA TYR A 166 -7.58 6.68 -5.44
C TYR A 166 -6.36 6.08 -6.12
N PHE A 167 -6.29 4.74 -6.12
CA PHE A 167 -5.25 3.97 -6.78
C PHE A 167 -3.81 4.30 -6.29
N ALA A 168 -3.61 4.49 -4.99
CA ALA A 168 -2.43 3.94 -4.29
C ALA A 168 -2.88 2.61 -3.63
N HIS A 169 -2.13 1.81 -2.88
CA HIS A 169 -0.75 1.80 -2.40
C HIS A 169 -0.34 0.31 -2.48
N GLY A 170 0.76 -0.01 -3.18
CA GLY A 170 1.10 -1.39 -3.54
C GLY A 170 0.11 -2.07 -4.49
N GLY A 171 -0.48 -1.30 -5.43
CA GLY A 171 -1.68 -1.71 -6.17
C GLY A 171 -1.50 -2.08 -7.65
N GLY A 172 -2.22 -3.08 -8.14
CA GLY A 172 -2.20 -3.50 -9.55
C GLY A 172 -3.48 -3.15 -10.31
N TYR A 173 -3.37 -2.51 -11.47
CA TYR A 173 -4.49 -2.25 -12.39
C TYR A 173 -4.22 -2.76 -13.82
N TRP A 174 -5.19 -3.42 -14.45
CA TRP A 174 -5.14 -3.88 -15.85
C TRP A 174 -3.83 -4.57 -16.27
N LEU A 175 -3.66 -5.84 -15.85
CA LEU A 175 -2.45 -6.64 -16.17
C LEU A 175 -1.13 -5.97 -15.73
N GLY A 176 -1.18 -5.10 -14.71
CA GLY A 176 -0.02 -4.52 -14.04
C GLY A 176 0.28 -5.20 -12.70
N MET A 177 1.44 -4.88 -12.13
CA MET A 177 1.88 -5.38 -10.82
C MET A 177 2.26 -4.20 -9.92
N GLY A 178 1.56 -4.04 -8.81
CA GLY A 178 1.97 -3.15 -7.73
C GLY A 178 2.69 -3.89 -6.62
N PHE A 179 3.66 -3.23 -6.01
CA PHE A 179 4.40 -3.70 -4.85
C PHE A 179 4.77 -2.49 -3.99
N ALA A 180 4.32 -2.47 -2.75
CA ALA A 180 4.84 -1.61 -1.72
C ALA A 180 5.36 -2.51 -0.60
N ARG A 181 6.53 -2.17 -0.06
CA ARG A 181 7.04 -2.81 1.15
C ARG A 181 7.62 -1.77 2.09
N ASP A 182 7.18 -1.88 3.33
CA ASP A 182 7.75 -1.24 4.49
C ASP A 182 8.72 -2.22 5.17
N PHE A 183 9.88 -1.75 5.65
CA PHE A 183 10.81 -2.58 6.41
C PHE A 183 10.70 -2.36 7.93
N GLY A 184 9.89 -1.38 8.37
CA GLY A 184 9.28 -1.35 9.69
C GLY A 184 9.32 0.00 10.41
N GLY A 185 8.24 0.32 11.11
CA GLY A 185 8.00 1.63 11.71
C GLY A 185 6.94 1.60 12.81
N ASN A 186 6.02 2.57 12.79
CA ASN A 186 4.74 2.56 13.52
C ASN A 186 3.71 3.37 12.70
N ASP A 187 3.36 2.85 11.53
CA ASP A 187 3.07 3.74 10.41
C ASP A 187 1.58 4.02 10.20
N GLN A 188 1.33 5.12 9.49
CA GLN A 188 0.00 5.66 9.32
C GLN A 188 -0.39 5.70 7.85
N ARG A 189 -1.06 4.63 7.42
CA ARG A 189 -1.65 4.53 6.07
C ARG A 189 -3.03 5.16 6.10
N LEU A 190 -2.99 6.51 6.16
CA LEU A 190 -4.09 7.44 6.39
C LEU A 190 -5.19 7.43 5.30
N ALA A 191 -4.96 6.76 4.16
CA ALA A 191 -5.84 6.78 3.00
C ALA A 191 -6.07 8.22 2.48
N ALA A 192 -7.29 8.54 1.99
CA ALA A 192 -7.60 9.77 1.26
C ALA A 192 -6.94 11.00 1.87
N THR A 193 -6.17 11.74 1.06
CA THR A 193 -5.32 12.84 1.55
C THR A 193 -6.10 13.82 2.44
N ARG A 194 -5.44 14.44 3.43
CA ARG A 194 -6.03 15.34 4.43
C ARG A 194 -6.26 16.74 3.87
N SER A 195 -5.34 17.22 3.03
CA SER A 195 -5.42 18.50 2.29
C SER A 195 -5.66 18.28 0.79
N ALA A 196 -5.98 19.35 0.05
CA ALA A 196 -5.80 19.37 -1.40
C ALA A 196 -4.29 19.50 -1.75
N TYR A 197 -3.91 19.20 -2.99
CA TYR A 197 -2.49 19.16 -3.41
C TYR A 197 -1.74 20.48 -3.12
N ASN A 198 -2.40 21.62 -3.27
CA ASN A 198 -1.86 22.95 -2.98
C ASN A 198 -1.81 23.31 -1.47
N GLY A 199 -2.16 22.39 -0.57
CA GLY A 199 -2.22 22.60 0.88
C GLY A 199 -3.51 23.27 1.38
N SER A 200 -4.48 23.61 0.52
CA SER A 200 -5.77 24.14 0.98
C SER A 200 -6.68 23.04 1.52
N ALA A 201 -7.80 23.43 2.15
CA ALA A 201 -8.88 22.49 2.42
C ALA A 201 -9.35 21.81 1.13
N ARG A 202 -9.76 20.53 1.23
CA ARG A 202 -10.33 19.75 0.11
C ARG A 202 -11.69 20.30 -0.31
N SER A 203 -12.00 20.19 -1.59
CA SER A 203 -13.36 20.36 -2.11
C SER A 203 -14.15 19.05 -2.11
N GLN A 204 -13.47 17.90 -2.03
CA GLN A 204 -14.08 16.56 -1.98
C GLN A 204 -13.98 15.94 -0.59
N GLN A 205 -14.95 15.09 -0.26
CA GLN A 205 -14.91 14.25 0.93
C GLN A 205 -13.61 13.41 0.95
N ARG A 206 -13.09 13.11 2.15
CA ARG A 206 -12.11 12.03 2.32
C ARG A 206 -12.82 10.71 2.08
N PHE A 207 -12.53 10.09 0.95
CA PHE A 207 -13.09 8.82 0.51
C PHE A 207 -12.03 8.18 -0.39
N GLN A 208 -11.76 6.90 -0.20
CA GLN A 208 -10.66 6.20 -0.83
C GLN A 208 -11.14 4.84 -1.37
N ARG A 209 -10.75 4.54 -2.61
CA ARG A 209 -11.04 3.30 -3.35
C ARG A 209 -9.76 2.80 -3.98
N PHE A 210 -9.47 1.50 -3.83
CA PHE A 210 -8.20 0.87 -4.21
C PHE A 210 -7.04 1.48 -3.39
N GLY A 211 -6.55 0.72 -2.40
CA GLY A 211 -5.77 1.21 -1.24
C GLY A 211 -4.63 0.30 -0.83
N ASN A 212 -4.61 -0.17 0.41
CA ASN A 212 -3.50 -1.00 0.93
C ASN A 212 -3.49 -2.41 0.30
N GLY A 213 -2.66 -2.64 -0.73
CA GLY A 213 -2.44 -3.95 -1.34
C GLY A 213 -3.64 -4.55 -2.10
N TRP A 214 -3.86 -4.13 -3.35
CA TRP A 214 -5.03 -4.55 -4.15
C TRP A 214 -4.73 -4.92 -5.61
N GLY A 215 -5.58 -5.74 -6.20
CA GLY A 215 -5.64 -6.00 -7.63
C GLY A 215 -6.94 -5.53 -8.25
N CYS A 216 -6.89 -5.05 -9.50
CA CYS A 216 -8.06 -4.71 -10.30
C CYS A 216 -7.85 -5.06 -11.79
N HIS A 217 -8.78 -5.80 -12.39
CA HIS A 217 -8.75 -6.23 -13.81
C HIS A 217 -7.50 -7.05 -14.18
N TYR A 218 -7.44 -8.33 -13.83
CA TYR A 218 -6.33 -9.25 -14.17
C TYR A 218 -4.94 -8.85 -13.61
N ALA A 219 -4.89 -7.89 -12.70
CA ALA A 219 -3.67 -7.37 -12.12
C ALA A 219 -3.38 -8.00 -10.74
N VAL A 220 -2.22 -7.67 -10.17
CA VAL A 220 -1.85 -8.08 -8.82
C VAL A 220 -1.24 -6.92 -8.03
N GLY A 221 -1.56 -6.81 -6.75
CA GLY A 221 -0.95 -5.83 -5.85
C GLY A 221 -0.58 -6.45 -4.51
N PHE A 222 0.58 -6.03 -4.00
CA PHE A 222 1.10 -6.40 -2.70
C PHE A 222 1.41 -5.14 -1.90
N LEU A 223 0.90 -5.06 -0.67
CA LEU A 223 1.53 -4.35 0.42
C LEU A 223 2.14 -5.41 1.36
N ILE A 224 3.38 -5.21 1.76
CA ILE A 224 4.05 -5.99 2.80
C ILE A 224 4.53 -5.00 3.85
N ASP A 225 4.25 -5.30 5.10
CA ASP A 225 4.87 -4.66 6.25
C ASP A 225 5.71 -5.71 6.97
N ASP A 226 6.87 -5.32 7.47
CA ASP A 226 7.80 -6.23 8.14
C ASP A 226 7.69 -6.17 9.66
N SER A 227 7.33 -5.02 10.25
CA SER A 227 7.03 -4.84 11.69
C SER A 227 6.71 -3.39 12.09
N GLY A 228 5.72 -3.17 12.95
CA GLY A 228 5.44 -1.87 13.59
C GLY A 228 4.16 -1.92 14.43
N ASP A 229 3.81 -0.91 15.25
CA ASP A 229 2.44 -0.78 15.80
C ASP A 229 1.58 0.04 14.82
N ASP A 230 1.03 -0.61 13.81
CA ASP A 230 0.65 0.00 12.53
C ASP A 230 -0.82 0.35 12.35
N SER A 231 -1.14 1.23 11.39
CA SER A 231 -2.52 1.67 11.14
C SER A 231 -2.93 1.82 9.67
N TYR A 232 -3.97 1.08 9.31
CA TYR A 232 -4.46 0.91 7.94
C TYR A 232 -5.89 1.46 7.79
N ASP A 233 -6.03 2.73 7.37
CA ASP A 233 -7.34 3.31 7.02
C ASP A 233 -7.73 3.00 5.56
N GLY A 234 -8.98 3.30 5.20
CA GLY A 234 -9.51 3.11 3.86
C GLY A 234 -11.03 3.14 3.82
N THR A 235 -11.62 3.43 2.65
CA THR A 235 -13.08 3.49 2.53
C THR A 235 -13.68 2.26 1.87
N ILE A 236 -13.31 1.93 0.63
CA ILE A 236 -13.81 0.75 -0.10
C ILE A 236 -12.69 0.07 -0.90
N MET A 237 -12.80 -1.23 -1.16
CA MET A 237 -11.96 -1.94 -2.14
C MET A 237 -10.44 -1.80 -1.88
N GLY A 238 -10.02 -1.79 -0.61
CA GLY A 238 -8.66 -1.41 -0.20
C GLY A 238 -7.81 -2.57 0.31
N ILE A 239 -7.86 -2.77 1.63
CA ILE A 239 -6.97 -3.62 2.44
C ILE A 239 -6.98 -5.09 1.99
N GLY A 240 -5.98 -5.52 1.21
CA GLY A 240 -5.89 -6.90 0.73
C GLY A 240 -7.00 -7.27 -0.24
N PHE A 241 -7.31 -6.41 -1.22
CA PHE A 241 -8.54 -6.47 -2.01
C PHE A 241 -8.36 -6.86 -3.49
N GLY A 242 -9.18 -7.79 -4.00
CA GLY A 242 -9.20 -8.16 -5.42
C GLY A 242 -10.51 -7.79 -6.13
N TRP A 243 -10.42 -7.16 -7.31
CA TRP A 243 -11.55 -6.88 -8.21
C TRP A 243 -11.34 -7.35 -9.65
N ASP A 244 -12.35 -7.99 -10.27
CA ASP A 244 -12.35 -8.37 -11.68
C ASP A 244 -11.15 -9.26 -12.09
N LEU A 245 -11.23 -10.57 -11.76
CA LEU A 245 -10.22 -11.61 -12.06
C LEU A 245 -8.79 -11.26 -11.61
N SER A 246 -8.63 -10.63 -10.45
CA SER A 246 -7.33 -10.15 -9.94
C SER A 246 -7.00 -10.72 -8.56
N ALA A 247 -5.85 -10.34 -8.00
CA ALA A 247 -5.46 -10.66 -6.63
C ALA A 247 -4.90 -9.45 -5.88
N GLY A 248 -5.33 -9.25 -4.64
CA GLY A 248 -4.79 -8.23 -3.72
C GLY A 248 -4.31 -8.86 -2.43
N PHE A 249 -3.15 -8.40 -1.95
CA PHE A 249 -2.51 -8.90 -0.73
C PHE A 249 -2.05 -7.73 0.14
N LEU A 250 -2.43 -7.74 1.41
CA LEU A 250 -1.72 -7.08 2.49
C LEU A 250 -1.13 -8.18 3.36
N LEU A 251 0.19 -8.15 3.57
CA LEU A 251 0.91 -9.07 4.45
C LEU A 251 1.57 -8.24 5.56
N GLU A 252 0.94 -8.21 6.73
CA GLU A 252 1.53 -7.72 7.98
C GLU A 252 2.31 -8.88 8.61
N LEU A 253 3.51 -8.60 9.11
CA LEU A 253 4.48 -9.57 9.63
C LEU A 253 4.86 -9.33 11.10
N GLY A 254 4.37 -8.25 11.72
CA GLY A 254 3.94 -8.30 13.12
C GLY A 254 4.03 -6.99 13.91
N GLY A 255 3.02 -6.76 14.75
CA GLY A 255 2.79 -5.48 15.38
C GLY A 255 1.82 -5.50 16.55
N ASN A 256 0.94 -4.48 16.60
CA ASN A 256 -0.32 -4.45 17.37
C ASN A 256 -1.32 -3.58 16.59
N ASP A 257 -1.87 -4.15 15.53
CA ASP A 257 -2.18 -3.39 14.32
C ASP A 257 -3.65 -3.02 14.16
N GLN A 258 -3.90 -1.90 13.49
CA GLN A 258 -5.22 -1.28 13.42
C GLN A 258 -5.77 -1.19 12.01
N TYR A 259 -6.64 -2.14 11.65
CA TYR A 259 -7.36 -2.12 10.38
C TYR A 259 -8.65 -1.30 10.49
N LEU A 260 -8.55 0.01 10.22
CA LEU A 260 -9.55 1.02 10.58
C LEU A 260 -10.72 1.16 9.60
N ALA A 261 -10.64 0.55 8.41
CA ALA A 261 -11.68 0.69 7.39
C ALA A 261 -13.05 0.12 7.83
N THR A 262 -14.11 0.94 7.76
CA THR A 262 -15.42 0.57 8.35
C THR A 262 -16.50 0.10 7.37
N VAL A 263 -16.38 0.43 6.07
CA VAL A 263 -17.39 0.10 5.06
C VAL A 263 -17.23 -1.37 4.59
N GLY A 264 -18.30 -1.93 4.02
CA GLY A 264 -18.25 -3.28 3.44
C GLY A 264 -17.36 -3.35 2.20
N GLY A 265 -16.64 -4.46 2.03
CA GLY A 265 -15.82 -4.70 0.84
C GLY A 265 -14.42 -4.09 0.91
N VAL A 266 -13.77 -4.10 2.10
CA VAL A 266 -12.41 -3.57 2.27
C VAL A 266 -11.42 -4.67 2.66
N GLN A 267 -11.52 -5.21 3.88
CA GLN A 267 -10.49 -6.07 4.48
C GLN A 267 -10.56 -7.51 3.98
N GLY A 268 -9.49 -7.98 3.34
CA GLY A 268 -9.26 -9.38 2.95
C GLY A 268 -10.35 -9.93 2.02
N GLN A 269 -10.71 -9.17 0.97
CA GLN A 269 -11.90 -9.46 0.15
C GLN A 269 -11.61 -9.53 -1.35
N GLY A 270 -12.13 -10.58 -1.97
CA GLY A 270 -12.14 -10.77 -3.42
C GLY A 270 -13.56 -10.61 -3.95
N ALA A 271 -13.71 -9.87 -5.05
CA ALA A 271 -14.98 -9.61 -5.72
C ALA A 271 -14.83 -9.69 -7.24
N GLN A 272 -15.93 -10.03 -7.93
CA GLN A 272 -15.95 -10.25 -9.38
C GLN A 272 -14.90 -11.28 -9.84
N ALA A 273 -14.93 -12.48 -9.26
CA ALA A 273 -14.04 -13.61 -9.56
C ALA A 273 -12.57 -13.41 -9.13
N SER A 274 -12.34 -12.73 -8.00
CA SER A 274 -11.00 -12.36 -7.53
C SER A 274 -10.63 -12.98 -6.19
N LEU A 275 -9.35 -12.87 -5.84
CA LEU A 275 -8.78 -13.21 -4.55
C LEU A 275 -8.43 -11.93 -3.77
N GLY A 276 -8.84 -11.85 -2.51
CA GLY A 276 -8.29 -10.87 -1.57
C GLY A 276 -7.77 -11.57 -0.33
N ILE A 277 -6.57 -11.19 0.11
CA ILE A 277 -5.93 -11.68 1.34
C ILE A 277 -5.46 -10.48 2.16
N LEU A 278 -5.94 -10.41 3.39
CA LEU A 278 -5.26 -9.75 4.49
C LEU A 278 -4.62 -10.88 5.32
N TYR A 279 -3.31 -10.84 5.47
CA TYR A 279 -2.54 -11.74 6.31
C TYR A 279 -1.85 -10.91 7.39
N ASP A 280 -1.88 -11.42 8.61
CA ASP A 280 -1.30 -10.83 9.82
C ASP A 280 -0.53 -11.91 10.59
N PHE A 281 0.52 -11.53 11.31
CA PHE A 281 1.37 -12.43 12.09
C PHE A 281 2.02 -11.74 13.30
N ALA A 282 1.50 -12.02 14.49
CA ALA A 282 1.70 -11.32 15.78
C ALA A 282 1.00 -9.98 15.90
N GLY A 283 0.24 -9.88 16.98
CA GLY A 283 -0.03 -8.66 17.70
C GLY A 283 -1.12 -8.88 18.74
N GLU A 284 -1.74 -7.80 19.20
CA GLU A 284 -3.09 -7.83 19.80
C GLU A 284 -4.00 -6.93 18.95
N ASP A 285 -4.52 -7.49 17.85
CA ASP A 285 -4.85 -6.70 16.67
C ASP A 285 -6.32 -6.26 16.60
N PHE A 286 -6.58 -5.09 16.01
CA PHE A 286 -7.90 -4.46 15.98
C PHE A 286 -8.47 -4.28 14.57
N TYR A 287 -9.37 -5.20 14.19
CA TYR A 287 -10.05 -5.20 12.90
C TYR A 287 -11.40 -4.49 12.97
N LYS A 288 -11.40 -3.18 12.70
CA LYS A 288 -12.61 -2.34 12.69
C LYS A 288 -13.53 -2.69 11.51
N GLY A 289 -14.82 -2.37 11.62
CA GLY A 289 -15.82 -2.73 10.59
C GLY A 289 -16.32 -4.18 10.72
N THR A 290 -17.15 -4.65 9.79
CA THR A 290 -17.85 -5.96 9.92
C THR A 290 -17.67 -6.93 8.75
N SER A 291 -16.86 -6.55 7.75
CA SER A 291 -16.75 -7.29 6.48
C SER A 291 -15.48 -8.14 6.33
N GLN A 292 -14.68 -8.30 7.40
CA GLN A 292 -13.49 -9.17 7.43
C GLN A 292 -13.76 -10.50 6.73
N GLY A 293 -12.95 -10.81 5.70
CA GLY A 293 -12.96 -12.08 4.97
C GLY A 293 -14.27 -12.39 4.21
N TYR A 294 -15.19 -11.42 4.04
CA TYR A 294 -16.53 -11.68 3.53
C TYR A 294 -16.58 -11.90 2.00
N ALA A 295 -16.71 -13.15 1.56
CA ALA A 295 -16.90 -13.44 0.14
C ALA A 295 -18.36 -13.27 -0.28
N SER A 296 -18.68 -12.23 -1.07
CA SER A 296 -19.98 -12.12 -1.74
C SER A 296 -20.22 -13.31 -2.69
N GLY A 297 -21.45 -13.80 -2.78
CA GLY A 297 -21.82 -14.81 -3.79
C GLY A 297 -22.09 -14.22 -5.19
N SER A 298 -22.06 -12.90 -5.33
CA SER A 298 -22.38 -12.22 -6.59
C SER A 298 -21.14 -12.05 -7.48
N ILE A 299 -21.24 -12.50 -8.73
CA ILE A 299 -20.34 -12.18 -9.83
C ILE A 299 -21.22 -11.78 -11.01
N THR A 300 -21.00 -10.58 -11.54
CA THR A 300 -21.77 -9.98 -12.64
C THR A 300 -20.91 -9.59 -13.84
N TYR A 301 -19.59 -9.54 -13.65
CA TYR A 301 -18.63 -9.18 -14.70
C TYR A 301 -18.30 -10.37 -15.62
N HIS A 302 -18.44 -11.60 -15.13
CA HIS A 302 -17.96 -12.81 -15.80
C HIS A 302 -18.98 -13.97 -15.79
N PRO A 303 -19.02 -14.80 -16.84
CA PRO A 303 -19.89 -15.96 -16.88
C PRO A 303 -19.41 -17.11 -15.97
N TYR A 304 -20.32 -17.62 -15.15
CA TYR A 304 -20.17 -18.90 -14.47
C TYR A 304 -20.32 -20.08 -15.44
N PRO A 305 -19.69 -21.24 -15.17
CA PRO A 305 -18.78 -21.51 -14.05
C PRO A 305 -17.31 -21.14 -14.33
N THR A 306 -16.99 -20.66 -15.53
CA THR A 306 -15.61 -20.49 -16.02
C THR A 306 -14.79 -19.46 -15.26
N CYS A 307 -15.42 -18.50 -14.59
CA CYS A 307 -14.74 -17.49 -13.78
C CYS A 307 -14.31 -17.98 -12.39
N GLY A 308 -14.74 -19.17 -11.94
CA GLY A 308 -14.48 -19.61 -10.58
C GLY A 308 -15.38 -18.93 -9.56
N GLY A 309 -14.81 -18.19 -8.61
CA GLY A 309 -15.53 -17.63 -7.47
C GLY A 309 -14.82 -16.45 -6.81
N ASN A 310 -15.51 -15.82 -5.86
CA ASN A 310 -14.94 -14.80 -4.99
C ASN A 310 -14.25 -15.48 -3.81
N PHE A 311 -12.96 -15.25 -3.63
CA PHE A 311 -12.15 -15.80 -2.54
C PHE A 311 -11.66 -14.66 -1.63
N SER A 312 -11.82 -14.80 -0.33
CA SER A 312 -11.67 -13.71 0.64
C SER A 312 -11.14 -14.27 1.95
N PHE A 313 -9.96 -13.80 2.36
CA PHE A 313 -9.28 -14.30 3.54
C PHE A 313 -8.81 -13.12 4.39
N VAL A 314 -9.19 -13.15 5.67
CA VAL A 314 -8.36 -12.58 6.75
C VAL A 314 -7.69 -13.77 7.42
N ILE A 315 -6.37 -13.75 7.55
CA ILE A 315 -5.55 -14.80 8.15
C ILE A 315 -4.70 -14.13 9.20
N ASP A 316 -4.66 -14.70 10.39
CA ASP A 316 -4.10 -14.07 11.58
C ASP A 316 -3.42 -15.15 12.43
N TYR A 317 -2.30 -14.79 13.07
CA TYR A 317 -1.41 -15.72 13.75
C TYR A 317 -0.76 -15.11 15.01
N GLY A 318 -1.40 -15.30 16.16
CA GLY A 318 -0.94 -14.89 17.47
C GLY A 318 -2.11 -14.43 18.34
N GLY A 319 -1.79 -13.75 19.43
CA GLY A 319 -2.58 -12.57 19.81
C GLY A 319 -3.89 -12.77 20.56
N THR A 320 -4.57 -11.63 20.76
CA THR A 320 -5.89 -11.53 21.42
C THR A 320 -6.81 -10.55 20.70
N ASP A 321 -7.25 -11.00 19.54
CA ASP A 321 -7.61 -10.07 18.46
C ASP A 321 -9.10 -9.75 18.43
N GLN A 322 -9.40 -8.55 17.95
CA GLN A 322 -10.69 -7.90 18.09
C GLN A 322 -11.32 -7.61 16.73
N TYR A 323 -12.11 -8.57 16.25
CA TYR A 323 -12.87 -8.43 15.03
C TYR A 323 -14.20 -7.70 15.26
N GLY A 324 -14.40 -6.56 14.60
CA GLY A 324 -15.65 -5.79 14.63
C GLY A 324 -16.86 -6.58 14.06
N CYS A 325 -16.62 -7.59 13.22
CA CYS A 325 -17.66 -8.56 12.83
C CYS A 325 -18.05 -9.56 13.93
N ARG A 326 -17.41 -9.49 15.10
CA ARG A 326 -17.56 -10.42 16.25
C ARG A 326 -17.21 -11.86 15.92
N ALA A 327 -16.21 -12.06 15.06
CA ALA A 327 -15.50 -13.33 15.02
C ALA A 327 -14.81 -13.53 16.39
N ARG A 328 -14.61 -14.79 16.77
CA ARG A 328 -13.99 -15.13 18.05
C ARG A 328 -12.49 -15.30 17.83
N ASN A 329 -11.68 -14.66 18.67
CA ASN A 329 -10.25 -14.94 18.75
C ASN A 329 -9.96 -16.46 18.87
N ASN A 330 -8.85 -16.90 18.29
CA ASN A 330 -8.38 -18.27 18.15
C ASN A 330 -9.41 -19.17 17.45
N SER A 331 -9.98 -18.72 16.32
CA SER A 331 -10.97 -19.51 15.58
C SER A 331 -10.97 -19.39 14.03
N VAL A 332 -11.51 -20.43 13.39
CA VAL A 332 -11.83 -20.39 11.95
C VAL A 332 -13.32 -20.08 11.76
N SER A 333 -13.60 -18.92 11.18
CA SER A 333 -14.96 -18.41 10.92
C SER A 333 -15.22 -18.27 9.42
N ARG A 334 -16.18 -19.01 8.88
CA ARG A 334 -16.63 -18.83 7.48
C ARG A 334 -17.48 -17.55 7.36
N ARG A 335 -17.26 -16.77 6.30
CA ARG A 335 -17.85 -15.44 6.06
C ARG A 335 -18.49 -15.36 4.67
N GLY A 336 -19.80 -15.11 4.61
CA GLY A 336 -20.52 -14.98 3.34
C GLY A 336 -20.70 -16.31 2.60
N SER A 337 -20.26 -16.36 1.34
CA SER A 337 -20.42 -17.50 0.43
C SER A 337 -19.40 -18.63 0.71
N PHE A 338 -19.00 -19.42 -0.27
CA PHE A 338 -18.11 -20.59 -0.06
C PHE A 338 -16.61 -20.25 0.00
N GLY A 339 -16.20 -19.08 -0.49
CA GLY A 339 -14.80 -18.67 -0.57
C GLY A 339 -14.32 -17.69 0.51
N GLY A 340 -15.13 -17.37 1.51
CA GLY A 340 -14.84 -16.33 2.50
C GLY A 340 -14.56 -16.85 3.90
N PHE A 341 -13.45 -16.43 4.51
CA PHE A 341 -12.97 -16.92 5.80
C PHE A 341 -12.23 -15.85 6.60
N ILE A 342 -12.36 -15.94 7.92
CA ILE A 342 -11.36 -15.47 8.89
C ILE A 342 -10.70 -16.74 9.44
N VAL A 343 -9.38 -16.81 9.42
CA VAL A 343 -8.57 -17.93 9.91
C VAL A 343 -7.59 -17.39 10.91
N ASP A 344 -7.99 -17.40 12.18
CA ASP A 344 -7.20 -16.90 13.28
C ASP A 344 -6.72 -18.09 14.14
N ARG A 345 -5.45 -18.05 14.55
CA ARG A 345 -4.74 -19.14 15.20
C ARG A 345 -3.67 -18.63 16.17
N PRO A 346 -3.46 -19.29 17.32
CA PRO A 346 -2.35 -18.97 18.19
C PRO A 346 -1.01 -19.35 17.54
N LYS A 347 0.05 -18.65 17.93
CA LYS A 347 1.43 -19.06 17.66
C LYS A 347 1.77 -20.37 18.38
N LYS A 348 2.81 -21.05 17.90
CA LYS A 348 3.26 -22.33 18.47
C LYS A 348 3.67 -22.16 19.93
N GLU A 349 4.32 -21.05 20.24
CA GLU A 349 4.84 -20.66 21.54
C GLU A 349 3.69 -20.39 22.54
N GLU A 350 2.61 -19.77 22.07
CA GLU A 350 1.37 -19.56 22.83
C GLU A 350 0.66 -20.89 23.13
N LEU A 351 0.55 -21.78 22.13
CA LEU A 351 0.01 -23.14 22.34
C LEU A 351 0.81 -23.92 23.37
N GLU A 352 2.14 -23.86 23.31
CA GLU A 352 3.04 -24.49 24.29
C GLU A 352 2.87 -23.88 25.69
N ALA A 353 2.74 -22.56 25.79
CA ALA A 353 2.49 -21.86 27.05
C ALA A 353 1.11 -22.22 27.65
N MET A 354 0.05 -22.27 26.83
CA MET A 354 -1.29 -22.70 27.22
C MET A 354 -1.26 -24.13 27.76
N GLN A 355 -0.62 -25.07 27.05
CA GLN A 355 -0.48 -26.47 27.48
C GLN A 355 0.26 -26.57 28.82
N ALA A 356 1.41 -25.91 28.96
CA ALA A 356 2.18 -25.87 30.20
C ALA A 356 1.40 -25.25 31.38
N SER A 357 0.51 -24.29 31.12
CA SER A 357 -0.37 -23.72 32.16
C SER A 357 -1.42 -24.73 32.65
N VAL A 358 -2.00 -25.52 31.74
CA VAL A 358 -2.98 -26.58 32.06
C VAL A 358 -2.32 -27.70 32.87
N GLU A 359 -1.11 -28.13 32.48
CA GLU A 359 -0.35 -29.15 33.21
C GLU A 359 0.02 -28.70 34.64
N LYS A 360 0.48 -27.45 34.80
CA LYS A 360 0.74 -26.87 36.13
C LYS A 360 -0.53 -26.75 36.98
N GLY A 361 -1.66 -26.38 36.37
CA GLY A 361 -2.96 -26.34 37.04
C GLY A 361 -3.44 -27.72 37.50
N ALA A 362 -3.24 -28.76 36.68
CA ALA A 362 -3.57 -30.14 37.01
C ALA A 362 -2.65 -30.75 38.09
N GLY A 363 -1.40 -30.29 38.18
CA GLY A 363 -0.43 -30.74 39.18
C GLY A 363 -0.64 -30.19 40.60
N GLY A 364 -1.48 -29.16 40.78
CA GLY A 364 -1.71 -28.46 42.07
C GLY A 364 -2.58 -29.21 43.10
N GLY A 365 -2.64 -30.54 43.04
CA GLY A 365 -3.58 -31.36 43.81
C GLY A 365 -3.24 -31.54 45.30
N ILE A 366 -3.93 -30.78 46.17
CA ILE A 366 -4.18 -31.04 47.59
C ILE A 366 -2.93 -31.19 48.50
N PRO A 367 -2.61 -30.22 49.37
CA PRO A 367 -1.71 -30.47 50.50
C PRO A 367 -2.40 -31.44 51.48
N ALA A 368 -1.77 -32.57 51.75
CA ALA A 368 -2.29 -33.55 52.70
C ALA A 368 -2.39 -32.94 54.11
N SER A 369 -3.62 -32.67 54.56
CA SER A 369 -3.92 -32.28 55.93
C SER A 369 -3.49 -33.38 56.90
N ARG A 370 -2.60 -33.05 57.84
CA ARG A 370 -2.25 -33.89 58.99
C ARG A 370 -3.14 -33.57 60.19
#